data_AF-A0A329RMG9-F1
#
_entry.id   AF-A0A329RMG9-F1
#
_cell.length_a   1.000
_cell.length_b   1.000
_cell.length_c   1.000
_cell.angle_alpha   90.00
_cell.angle_beta   90.00
_cell.angle_gamma   90.00
#
_symmetry.space_group_name_H-M   'P 1'
#
loop_
_entity.id
_entity.type
_entity.pdbx_description
1 polymer ?
#
loop_
_entity_poly.entity_id
_entity_poly.type
_entity_poly.pdbx_seq_one_letter_code
_entity_poly.pdbx_strand_id
1 'polypeptide(L)'
;MEELNEQVQIVRSNTVNSKSKSVYLYGIVKYILWLHANKPDIVDPSLRILLSSVVAEDDDEAYKQKKQHVKAYMASNSRQSPVNPLVAEVNDFECFLMSLRKKDGKAPGSQCILR
;
A
#
# COMPACT_ATOMS: atom_id res chain seq x y z
N MET A 1 -33.21 21.94 2.26
CA MET A 1 -31.89 22.49 1.89
C MET A 1 -30.91 22.51 3.07
N GLU A 2 -31.36 22.72 4.31
CA GLU A 2 -30.50 22.68 5.51
C GLU A 2 -29.86 21.30 5.74
N GLU A 3 -30.62 20.21 5.59
CA GLU A 3 -30.14 18.84 5.82
C GLU A 3 -28.99 18.44 4.87
N LEU A 4 -29.04 18.88 3.61
CA LEU A 4 -27.94 18.69 2.64
C LEU A 4 -26.72 19.53 3.01
N ASN A 5 -26.94 20.75 3.51
CA ASN A 5 -25.84 21.62 3.94
C ASN A 5 -25.14 21.06 5.18
N GLU A 6 -25.89 20.48 6.12
CA GLU A 6 -25.33 19.78 7.28
C GLU A 6 -24.55 18.53 6.87
N GLN A 7 -25.07 17.70 5.97
CA GLN A 7 -24.33 16.55 5.44
C GLN A 7 -23.04 16.96 4.72
N VAL A 8 -23.09 18.03 3.91
CA VAL A 8 -21.89 18.59 3.25
C VAL A 8 -20.89 19.12 4.26
N GLN A 9 -21.33 19.78 5.34
CA GLN A 9 -20.46 20.25 6.40
C GLN A 9 -19.87 19.09 7.23
N ILE A 10 -20.64 18.05 7.50
CA ILE A 10 -20.16 16.83 8.14
C ILE A 10 -19.07 16.19 7.29
N VAL A 11 -19.28 16.02 5.98
CA VAL A 11 -18.27 15.48 5.05
C VAL A 11 -17.02 16.37 4.98
N ARG A 12 -17.19 17.70 4.93
CA ARG A 12 -16.07 18.66 4.97
C ARG A 12 -15.31 18.64 6.29
N SER A 13 -16.01 18.42 7.41
CA SER A 13 -15.43 18.27 8.74
C SER A 13 -14.86 16.89 9.01
N ASN A 14 -15.20 15.89 8.18
CA ASN A 14 -14.67 14.53 8.19
C ASN A 14 -13.24 14.52 7.63
N THR A 15 -12.43 15.38 8.22
CA THR A 15 -11.04 15.60 7.90
C THR A 15 -10.33 14.30 8.18
N VAL A 16 -9.75 13.70 7.14
CA VAL A 16 -8.82 12.59 7.32
C VAL A 16 -7.70 13.07 8.23
N ASN A 17 -7.83 12.76 9.52
CA ASN A 17 -6.91 13.24 10.53
C ASN A 17 -5.51 12.63 10.28
N SER A 18 -4.48 13.23 10.86
CA SER A 18 -3.09 12.79 10.67
C SER A 18 -2.90 11.30 10.95
N LYS A 19 -3.62 10.76 11.95
CA LYS A 19 -3.65 9.34 12.28
C LYS A 19 -4.26 8.49 11.17
N SER A 20 -5.37 8.90 10.58
CA SER A 20 -6.01 8.17 9.48
C SER A 20 -5.10 8.19 8.26
N LYS A 21 -4.50 9.34 7.92
CA LYS A 21 -3.51 9.44 6.83
C LYS A 21 -2.34 8.50 7.05
N SER A 22 -1.80 8.42 8.27
CA SER A 22 -0.67 7.53 8.55
C SER A 22 -1.05 6.05 8.45
N VAL A 23 -2.25 5.66 8.89
CA VAL A 23 -2.76 4.29 8.73
C VAL A 23 -2.96 3.94 7.25
N TYR A 24 -3.58 4.83 6.47
CA TYR A 24 -3.73 4.63 5.02
C TYR A 24 -2.39 4.49 4.32
N LEU A 25 -1.44 5.40 4.60
CA LEU A 25 -0.09 5.34 4.03
C LEU A 25 0.64 4.05 4.42
N TYR A 26 0.46 3.58 5.66
CA TYR A 26 1.05 2.32 6.09
C TYR A 26 0.47 1.12 5.32
N GLY A 27 -0.85 1.07 5.16
CA GLY A 27 -1.55 0.00 4.45
C GLY A 27 -1.22 -0.04 2.96
N ILE A 28 -1.28 1.11 2.28
CA ILE A 28 -1.04 1.18 0.83
C ILE A 28 0.40 0.83 0.47
N VAL A 29 1.38 1.25 1.29
CA VAL A 29 2.79 0.88 1.08
C VAL A 29 2.97 -0.64 1.16
N LYS A 30 2.33 -1.29 2.15
CA LYS A 30 2.40 -2.76 2.25
C LYS A 30 1.76 -3.44 1.06
N TYR A 31 0.62 -2.94 0.59
CA TYR A 31 -0.07 -3.51 -0.56
C TYR A 31 0.77 -3.41 -1.83
N ILE A 32 1.39 -2.26 -2.09
CA ILE A 32 2.27 -2.07 -3.25
C ILE A 32 3.48 -3.02 -3.21
N LEU A 33 4.09 -3.21 -2.04
CA LEU A 33 5.18 -4.18 -1.90
C LEU A 33 4.73 -5.63 -2.08
N TRP A 34 3.51 -5.95 -1.64
CA TRP A 34 2.91 -7.25 -1.91
C TRP A 34 2.67 -7.46 -3.42
N LEU A 35 2.15 -6.44 -4.11
CA LEU A 35 1.99 -6.47 -5.57
C LEU A 35 3.34 -6.61 -6.27
N HIS A 36 4.38 -5.90 -5.85
CA HIS A 36 5.72 -6.03 -6.43
C HIS A 36 6.23 -7.48 -6.37
N ALA A 37 5.97 -8.18 -5.26
CA ALA A 37 6.40 -9.56 -5.08
C ALA A 37 5.53 -10.58 -5.83
N ASN A 38 4.21 -10.37 -5.94
CA ASN A 38 3.26 -11.39 -6.40
C ASN A 38 2.65 -11.10 -7.78
N LYS A 39 2.47 -9.82 -8.12
CA LYS A 39 1.85 -9.33 -9.35
C LYS A 39 2.57 -8.07 -9.86
N PRO A 40 3.87 -8.15 -10.19
CA PRO A 40 4.71 -6.99 -10.48
C PRO A 40 4.22 -6.15 -11.66
N ASP A 41 3.48 -6.72 -12.61
CA ASP A 41 2.94 -6.01 -13.78
C ASP A 41 1.83 -5.01 -13.43
N ILE A 42 1.23 -5.12 -12.24
CA ILE A 42 0.24 -4.16 -11.72
C ILE A 42 0.94 -2.90 -11.18
N VAL A 43 2.18 -3.01 -10.69
CA VAL A 43 2.92 -1.88 -10.15
C VAL A 43 3.40 -0.99 -11.28
N ASP A 44 3.32 0.34 -11.09
CA ASP A 44 3.83 1.30 -12.06
C ASP A 44 5.26 0.93 -12.51
N PRO A 45 5.58 0.91 -13.81
CA PRO A 45 6.86 0.44 -14.31
C PRO A 45 8.07 1.16 -13.70
N SER A 46 7.96 2.46 -13.46
CA SER A 46 9.06 3.25 -12.88
C SER A 46 9.28 2.90 -11.41
N LEU A 47 8.20 2.70 -10.65
CA LEU A 47 8.27 2.24 -9.27
C LEU A 47 8.78 0.80 -9.20
N ARG A 48 8.33 -0.09 -10.10
CA ARG A 48 8.79 -1.47 -10.17
C ARG A 48 10.30 -1.56 -10.37
N ILE A 49 10.86 -0.79 -11.30
CA ILE A 49 12.31 -0.74 -11.55
C ILE A 49 13.05 -0.30 -10.28
N LEU A 50 12.57 0.76 -9.63
CA LEU A 50 13.14 1.27 -8.38
C LEU A 50 13.12 0.25 -7.23
N LEU A 51 12.03 -0.53 -7.11
CA LEU A 51 11.93 -1.58 -6.09
C LEU A 51 12.83 -2.78 -6.40
N SER A 52 12.99 -3.12 -7.68
CA SER A 52 13.86 -4.22 -8.12
C SER A 52 15.34 -3.89 -8.05
N SER A 53 15.73 -2.61 -8.04
CA SER A 53 17.13 -2.19 -7.87
C SER A 53 17.63 -2.27 -6.43
N VAL A 54 16.74 -2.54 -5.45
CA VAL A 54 17.14 -2.71 -4.05
C VAL A 54 17.88 -4.04 -3.89
N VAL A 55 19.19 -3.96 -3.69
CA VAL A 55 20.07 -5.08 -3.36
C VAL A 55 20.52 -4.90 -1.92
N ALA A 56 20.03 -5.75 -1.01
CA ALA A 56 20.52 -5.81 0.36
C ALA A 56 20.72 -7.27 0.75
N GLU A 57 21.72 -7.53 1.60
CA GLU A 57 22.06 -8.87 2.09
C GLU A 57 21.04 -9.38 3.12
N ASP A 58 20.35 -8.46 3.80
CA ASP A 58 19.33 -8.73 4.79
C ASP A 58 17.93 -8.38 4.26
N ASP A 59 17.00 -9.33 4.38
CA ASP A 59 15.61 -9.18 3.91
C ASP A 59 14.88 -8.07 4.65
N ASP A 60 15.15 -7.89 5.94
CA ASP A 60 14.52 -6.84 6.75
C ASP A 60 14.97 -5.44 6.31
N GLU A 61 16.26 -5.29 6.01
CA GLU A 61 16.82 -4.04 5.48
C GLU A 61 16.34 -3.75 4.04
N ALA A 62 16.32 -4.77 3.17
CA ALA A 62 15.74 -4.65 1.84
C ALA A 62 14.29 -4.15 1.91
N TYR A 63 13.51 -4.71 2.84
CA TYR A 63 12.11 -4.36 3.03
C TYR A 63 11.93 -2.92 3.54
N LYS A 64 12.79 -2.44 4.46
CA LYS A 64 12.76 -1.04 4.93
C LYS A 64 13.09 -0.07 3.80
N GLN A 65 14.10 -0.35 2.98
CA GLN A 65 14.47 0.49 1.84
C GLN A 65 13.35 0.56 0.81
N LYS A 66 12.79 -0.60 0.44
CA LYS A 66 11.62 -0.66 -0.46
C LYS A 66 10.44 0.16 0.07
N LYS A 67 10.14 0.11 1.38
CA LYS A 67 9.11 0.98 2.00
C LYS A 67 9.40 2.46 1.83
N GLN A 68 10.65 2.89 2.01
CA GLN A 68 11.04 4.28 1.83
C GLN A 68 10.87 4.73 0.38
N HIS A 69 11.26 3.89 -0.59
CA HIS A 69 11.08 4.17 -2.01
C HIS A 69 9.61 4.34 -2.40
N VAL A 70 8.70 3.46 -1.94
CA VAL A 70 7.26 3.62 -2.22
C VAL A 70 6.74 4.94 -1.66
N LYS A 71 7.10 5.30 -0.42
CA LYS A 71 6.68 6.56 0.20
C LYS A 71 7.19 7.78 -0.58
N ALA A 72 8.47 7.78 -0.93
CA ALA A 72 9.08 8.86 -1.70
C ALA A 72 8.42 8.98 -3.09
N TYR A 73 8.20 7.85 -3.77
CA TYR A 73 7.53 7.81 -5.05
C TYR A 73 6.12 8.42 -4.99
N MET A 74 5.30 8.02 -4.01
CA MET A 74 3.95 8.55 -3.85
C MET A 74 3.94 10.05 -3.51
N ALA A 75 4.95 10.53 -2.77
CA ALA A 75 5.08 11.95 -2.47
C ALA A 75 5.46 12.77 -3.71
N SER A 76 6.40 12.28 -4.51
CA SER A 76 6.86 12.93 -5.75
C SER A 76 5.85 12.83 -6.90
N ASN A 77 5.03 11.77 -6.93
CA ASN A 77 4.09 11.48 -8.01
C ASN A 77 2.63 11.49 -7.54
N SER A 78 2.25 12.50 -6.76
CA SER A 78 0.92 12.57 -6.11
C SER A 78 -0.30 12.49 -7.04
N ARG A 79 -0.12 12.73 -8.35
CA ARG A 79 -1.17 12.65 -9.38
C ARG A 79 -1.18 11.33 -10.15
N GLN A 80 -0.19 10.48 -9.95
CA GLN A 80 -0.06 9.20 -10.63
C GLN A 80 -0.34 8.07 -9.63
N SER A 81 -1.18 7.13 -10.04
CA SER A 81 -1.41 5.94 -9.25
C SER A 81 -0.15 5.06 -9.28
N PRO A 82 0.35 4.57 -8.13
CA PRO A 82 1.48 3.63 -8.08
C PRO A 82 1.10 2.22 -8.58
N VAL A 83 -0.19 2.00 -8.88
CA VAL A 83 -0.76 0.76 -9.41
C VAL A 83 -1.58 1.06 -10.67
N ASN A 84 -1.56 0.17 -11.64
CA ASN A 84 -2.38 0.27 -12.84
C ASN A 84 -3.79 -0.27 -12.57
N PRO A 85 -4.82 0.59 -12.48
CA PRO A 85 -6.17 0.16 -12.13
C PRO A 85 -6.87 -0.62 -13.25
N LEU A 86 -6.37 -0.57 -14.49
CA LEU A 86 -6.94 -1.32 -15.62
C LEU A 86 -6.56 -2.81 -15.59
N VAL A 87 -5.51 -3.14 -14.83
CA VAL A 87 -4.98 -4.51 -14.71
C VAL A 87 -5.27 -5.09 -13.33
N ALA A 88 -5.43 -4.25 -12.32
CA ALA A 88 -5.76 -4.68 -10.97
C ALA A 88 -7.17 -5.29 -10.88
N GLU A 89 -7.27 -6.47 -10.28
CA GLU A 89 -8.53 -7.14 -10.00
C GLU A 89 -8.94 -6.93 -8.54
N VAL A 90 -10.25 -6.94 -8.25
CA VAL A 90 -10.77 -6.83 -6.87
C VAL A 90 -10.20 -7.94 -5.97
N ASN A 91 -10.01 -9.13 -6.54
CA ASN A 91 -9.46 -10.29 -5.85
C ASN A 91 -8.01 -10.09 -5.38
N ASP A 92 -7.25 -9.19 -6.00
CA ASP A 92 -5.86 -8.90 -5.61
C ASP A 92 -5.78 -8.33 -4.20
N PHE A 93 -6.73 -7.45 -3.88
CA PHE A 93 -6.79 -6.85 -2.56
C PHE A 93 -7.22 -7.87 -1.50
N GLU A 94 -8.17 -8.76 -1.83
CA GLU A 94 -8.55 -9.84 -0.92
C GLU A 94 -7.38 -10.80 -0.66
N CYS A 95 -6.67 -11.22 -1.71
CA CYS A 95 -5.46 -12.04 -1.58
C CYS A 95 -4.41 -11.36 -0.70
N PHE A 96 -4.18 -10.06 -0.86
CA PHE A 96 -3.33 -9.29 0.03
C PHE A 96 -3.81 -9.37 1.49
N LEU A 97 -5.10 -9.11 1.76
CA LEU A 97 -5.65 -9.16 3.12
C LEU A 97 -5.50 -10.55 3.75
N MET A 98 -5.65 -11.61 2.95
CA MET A 98 -5.45 -12.99 3.40
C MET A 98 -3.97 -13.30 3.67
N SER A 99 -3.05 -12.73 2.89
CA SER A 99 -1.60 -12.85 3.15
C SER A 99 -1.15 -12.23 4.46
N LEU A 100 -1.92 -11.28 5.00
CA LEU A 100 -1.67 -10.70 6.31
C LEU A 100 -2.05 -11.67 7.45
N ARG A 101 -2.74 -12.78 7.21
CA ARG A 101 -3.10 -13.73 8.28
C ARG A 101 -1.99 -14.77 8.46
N LYS A 102 -1.70 -15.17 9.71
CA LYS A 102 -0.88 -16.36 9.96
C LYS A 102 -1.65 -17.64 9.60
N LYS A 103 -0.93 -18.74 9.36
CA LYS A 103 -1.50 -20.09 9.09
C LYS A 103 -2.45 -20.61 10.19
N ASP A 104 -2.36 -20.07 11.40
CA ASP A 104 -3.20 -20.41 12.56
C ASP A 104 -4.38 -19.43 12.78
N GLY A 105 -4.64 -18.52 11.83
CA GLY A 105 -5.72 -17.52 11.93
C GLY A 105 -5.43 -16.36 12.89
N LYS A 106 -4.24 -16.31 13.51
CA LYS A 106 -3.83 -15.21 14.40
C LYS A 106 -3.25 -14.03 13.60
N ALA A 107 -3.19 -12.87 14.25
CA ALA A 107 -2.59 -11.66 13.70
C ALA A 107 -1.11 -11.89 13.29
N PRO A 108 -0.64 -11.27 12.19
CA PRO A 108 0.71 -11.45 11.69
C PRO A 108 1.73 -10.89 12.68
N GLY A 109 2.40 -11.80 13.39
CA GLY A 109 3.70 -11.52 14.00
C GLY A 109 4.73 -11.29 12.89
N SER A 110 5.72 -10.46 13.20
CA SER A 110 6.63 -9.70 12.33
C SER A 110 7.49 -10.47 11.31
N GLN A 111 7.18 -11.71 10.94
CA GLN A 111 7.93 -12.51 9.97
C GLN A 111 6.97 -13.16 8.97
N CYS A 112 6.92 -12.61 7.76
CA CYS A 112 6.37 -13.28 6.58
C CYS A 112 7.55 -13.83 5.77
N ILE A 113 7.76 -15.13 5.88
CA ILE A 113 8.67 -15.89 5.02
C ILE A 113 7.96 -16.12 3.68
N LEU A 114 8.54 -15.61 2.60
CA LEU A 114 8.18 -15.98 1.22
C LEU A 114 8.81 -17.35 0.92
N ARG A 115 8.04 -18.25 0.30
CA ARG A 115 8.54 -19.44 -0.39
C ARG A 115 8.41 -19.20 -1.88
#